data_AF-A0A920P8I1-F1
#
_entry.id   AF-A0A920P8I1-F1
#
_cell.length_a   1.000
_cell.length_b   1.000
_cell.length_c   1.000
_cell.angle_alpha   90.00
_cell.angle_beta   90.00
_cell.angle_gamma   90.00
#
_symmetry.space_group_name_H-M   'P 1'
#
loop_
_entity.id
_entity.type
_entity.pdbx_description
1 polymer ?
#
loop_
_entity_poly.entity_id
_entity_poly.type
_entity_poly.pdbx_seq_one_letter_code
_entity_poly.pdbx_strand_id
1 'polypeptide(L)'
;MRQLSIQQESIQDSTFVSLDLEMTGLDPERDSIIEIGAVKFNQSGVIDTLQTFVNPNREIPQFIQRLTNISPSQVSHAPQFSSVSDELKAFISDNPI
;
A
#
# COMPACT_ATOMS: atom_id res chain seq x y z
N MET A 1 -22.73 29.66 26.40
CA MET A 1 -22.04 28.39 26.07
C MET A 1 -22.01 28.26 24.55
N ARG A 2 -20.83 28.15 23.92
CA ARG A 2 -20.76 27.84 22.49
C ARG A 2 -21.01 26.33 22.34
N GLN A 3 -22.12 25.98 21.72
CA GLN A 3 -22.36 24.62 21.27
C GLN A 3 -21.33 24.32 20.18
N LEU A 4 -20.36 23.47 20.46
CA LEU A 4 -19.47 22.93 19.43
C LEU A 4 -20.25 21.81 18.73
N SER A 5 -20.75 22.10 17.54
CA SER A 5 -21.34 21.11 16.65
C SER A 5 -20.20 20.21 16.17
N ILE A 6 -20.13 18.98 16.65
CA ILE A 6 -19.28 17.96 16.02
C ILE A 6 -19.97 17.65 14.69
N GLN A 7 -19.46 18.19 13.59
CA GLN A 7 -19.84 17.72 12.27
C GLN A 7 -19.27 16.31 12.12
N GLN A 8 -20.13 15.32 12.29
CA GLN A 8 -19.79 13.94 12.00
C GLN A 8 -19.77 13.85 10.47
N GLU A 9 -18.57 13.82 9.87
CA GLU A 9 -18.44 13.56 8.43
C GLU A 9 -19.18 12.27 8.14
N SER A 10 -20.11 12.35 7.19
CA SER A 10 -20.83 11.17 6.77
C SER A 10 -19.81 10.24 6.10
N ILE A 11 -19.84 8.94 6.43
CA ILE A 11 -19.06 7.92 5.70
C ILE A 11 -19.37 7.99 4.19
N GLN A 12 -20.51 8.58 3.81
CA GLN A 12 -20.91 8.73 2.42
C GLN A 12 -20.06 9.73 1.63
N ASP A 13 -19.49 10.74 2.29
CA ASP A 13 -18.63 11.75 1.65
C ASP A 13 -17.14 11.46 1.83
N SER A 14 -16.79 10.36 2.52
CA SER A 14 -15.41 9.99 2.83
C SER A 14 -14.72 9.30 1.65
N THR A 15 -13.44 9.60 1.47
CA THR A 15 -12.54 8.86 0.58
C THR A 15 -11.73 7.87 1.40
N PHE A 16 -11.61 6.64 0.90
CA PHE A 16 -10.89 5.54 1.55
C PHE A 16 -9.77 5.04 0.65
N VAL A 17 -8.80 4.36 1.27
CA VAL A 17 -7.71 3.69 0.55
C VAL A 17 -7.66 2.23 0.95
N SER A 18 -7.94 1.31 0.02
CA SER A 18 -7.62 -0.10 0.24
C SER A 18 -6.12 -0.27 0.01
N LEU A 19 -5.41 -0.92 0.94
CA LEU A 19 -3.99 -1.23 0.84
C LEU A 19 -3.77 -2.74 0.96
N ASP A 20 -3.03 -3.29 0.02
CA ASP A 20 -2.60 -4.69 0.00
C ASP A 20 -1.09 -4.75 -0.24
N LEU A 21 -0.43 -5.71 0.41
CA LEU A 21 1.03 -5.84 0.42
C LEU A 21 1.42 -7.29 0.22
N GLU A 22 2.49 -7.50 -0.55
CA GLU A 22 3.18 -8.78 -0.63
C GLU A 22 4.57 -8.66 -0.02
N MET A 23 5.03 -9.71 0.67
CA MET A 23 6.26 -9.67 1.46
C MET A 23 7.11 -10.93 1.27
N THR A 24 8.41 -10.85 1.58
CA THR A 24 9.32 -12.01 1.60
C THR A 24 9.04 -13.00 2.73
N GLY A 25 8.11 -12.69 3.63
CA GLY A 25 7.72 -13.49 4.80
C GLY A 25 6.85 -12.68 5.76
N LEU A 26 6.78 -13.09 7.04
CA LEU A 26 5.88 -12.52 8.05
C LEU A 26 6.61 -11.91 9.26
N ASP A 27 7.94 -11.88 9.26
CA ASP A 27 8.74 -11.30 10.34
C ASP A 27 9.12 -9.85 9.98
N PRO A 28 8.53 -8.82 10.63
CA PRO A 28 8.79 -7.42 10.28
C PRO A 28 10.25 -6.97 10.51
N GLU A 29 11.02 -7.67 11.33
CA GLU A 29 12.44 -7.37 11.56
C GLU A 29 13.35 -7.99 10.51
N ARG A 30 12.85 -9.00 9.78
CA ARG A 30 13.66 -9.80 8.84
C ARG A 30 13.16 -9.79 7.43
N ASP A 31 11.88 -9.59 7.19
CA ASP A 31 11.23 -9.66 5.89
C ASP A 31 10.99 -8.27 5.31
N SER A 32 10.72 -8.22 4.02
CA SER A 32 10.60 -6.96 3.27
C SER A 32 9.41 -7.01 2.33
N ILE A 33 8.78 -5.85 2.13
CA ILE A 33 7.73 -5.66 1.13
C ILE A 33 8.34 -5.85 -0.27
N ILE A 34 7.62 -6.56 -1.14
CA ILE A 34 7.99 -6.82 -2.54
C ILE A 34 6.96 -6.31 -3.55
N GLU A 35 5.72 -6.05 -3.12
CA GLU A 35 4.69 -5.35 -3.91
C GLU A 35 3.81 -4.50 -2.99
N ILE A 36 3.36 -3.36 -3.52
CA ILE A 36 2.36 -2.49 -2.92
C ILE A 36 1.24 -2.30 -3.94
N GLY A 37 0.02 -2.65 -3.55
CA GLY A 37 -1.21 -2.31 -4.27
C GLY A 37 -2.09 -1.41 -3.42
N ALA A 38 -2.51 -0.27 -3.95
CA ALA A 38 -3.42 0.64 -3.28
C ALA A 38 -4.50 1.20 -4.22
N VAL A 39 -5.73 1.27 -3.73
CA VAL A 39 -6.87 1.82 -4.47
C VAL A 39 -7.53 2.89 -3.63
N LYS A 40 -7.60 4.11 -4.16
CA LYS A 40 -8.33 5.23 -3.56
C LYS A 40 -9.74 5.26 -4.14
N PHE A 41 -10.76 5.29 -3.30
CA PHE A 41 -12.14 5.21 -3.75
C PHE A 41 -13.11 5.95 -2.81
N ASN A 42 -14.29 6.28 -3.32
CA ASN A 42 -15.42 6.78 -2.55
C ASN A 42 -16.73 6.17 -3.10
N GLN A 43 -17.88 6.72 -2.71
CA GLN A 43 -19.17 6.23 -3.21
C GLN A 43 -19.37 6.32 -4.73
N SER A 44 -18.65 7.23 -5.39
CA SER A 44 -18.69 7.38 -6.85
C SER A 44 -17.81 6.35 -7.56
N GLY A 45 -17.02 5.56 -6.82
CA GLY A 45 -16.14 4.51 -7.34
C GLY A 45 -14.65 4.80 -7.10
N VAL A 46 -13.81 4.20 -7.96
CA VAL A 46 -12.36 4.36 -7.89
C VAL A 46 -11.95 5.75 -8.36
N ILE A 47 -11.14 6.42 -7.55
CA ILE A 47 -10.55 7.73 -7.80
C ILE A 47 -9.16 7.57 -8.41
N ASP A 48 -8.34 6.68 -7.84
CA ASP A 48 -6.95 6.48 -8.25
C ASP A 48 -6.43 5.11 -7.82
N THR A 49 -5.36 4.65 -8.46
CA THR A 49 -4.69 3.38 -8.17
C THR A 49 -3.18 3.54 -8.18
N LEU A 50 -2.53 2.97 -7.17
CA LEU A 50 -1.08 2.83 -7.10
C LEU A 50 -0.75 1.33 -7.11
N GLN A 51 0.12 0.90 -8.02
CA GLN A 51 0.69 -0.44 -7.99
C GLN A 51 2.17 -0.36 -8.32
N THR A 52 3.01 -0.96 -7.47
CA THR A 52 4.46 -0.96 -7.70
C THR A 52 5.14 -2.15 -7.03
N PHE A 53 6.13 -2.70 -7.71
CA PHE A 53 7.06 -3.64 -7.09
C PHE A 53 8.08 -2.89 -6.25
N VAL A 54 8.62 -3.59 -5.25
CA VAL A 54 9.67 -3.07 -4.37
C VAL A 54 10.84 -4.03 -4.41
N ASN A 55 12.04 -3.50 -4.61
CA ASN A 55 13.26 -4.28 -4.53
C ASN A 55 13.62 -4.52 -3.06
N PRO A 56 13.58 -5.76 -2.56
CA PRO A 56 13.85 -6.05 -1.16
C PRO A 56 15.37 -6.14 -0.86
N ASN A 57 16.23 -5.91 -1.86
CA ASN A 57 17.69 -6.08 -1.80
C ASN A 57 18.14 -7.45 -1.26
N ARG A 58 17.34 -8.49 -1.51
CA ARG A 58 17.57 -9.85 -1.05
C ARG A 58 16.85 -10.87 -1.93
N GLU A 59 17.18 -12.14 -1.72
CA GLU A 59 16.45 -13.23 -2.36
C GLU A 59 15.05 -13.40 -1.76
N ILE A 60 14.07 -13.64 -2.64
CA ILE A 60 12.71 -14.01 -2.24
C ILE A 60 12.68 -15.54 -2.06
N PRO A 61 12.20 -16.07 -0.91
CA PRO A 61 12.07 -17.51 -0.73
C PRO A 61 11.20 -18.16 -1.82
N GLN A 62 11.59 -19.33 -2.32
CA GLN A 62 10.88 -20.03 -3.40
C GLN A 62 9.39 -20.29 -3.09
N PHE A 63 9.05 -20.52 -1.81
CA PHE A 63 7.66 -20.63 -1.39
C PHE A 63 6.87 -19.32 -1.61
N ILE A 64 7.47 -18.18 -1.26
CA ILE A 64 6.86 -16.86 -1.46
C ILE A 64 6.71 -16.54 -2.94
N GLN A 65 7.73 -16.84 -3.77
CA GLN A 65 7.62 -16.68 -5.22
C GLN A 65 6.42 -17.45 -5.78
N ARG A 66 6.16 -18.67 -5.29
CA ARG A 66 4.99 -19.47 -5.70
C ARG A 66 3.68 -18.96 -5.14
N LEU A 67 3.69 -18.44 -3.91
CA LEU A 67 2.48 -17.94 -3.24
C LEU A 67 1.97 -16.65 -3.90
N THR A 68 2.90 -15.73 -4.17
CA THR A 68 2.62 -14.37 -4.68
C THR A 68 2.69 -14.29 -6.21
N ASN A 69 3.28 -15.30 -6.85
CA ASN A 69 3.61 -15.30 -8.27
C ASN A 69 4.58 -14.16 -8.69
N ILE A 70 5.35 -13.62 -7.73
CA ILE A 70 6.36 -12.58 -7.96
C ILE A 70 7.74 -13.22 -8.10
N SER A 71 8.35 -13.02 -9.25
CA SER A 71 9.69 -13.51 -9.57
C SER A 71 10.80 -12.53 -9.19
N PRO A 72 12.04 -13.00 -8.94
CA PRO A 72 13.18 -12.13 -8.65
C PRO A 72 13.45 -11.09 -9.74
N SER A 73 13.16 -11.40 -11.01
CA SER A 73 13.36 -10.46 -12.12
C SER A 73 12.41 -9.26 -12.04
N GLN A 74 11.18 -9.43 -11.55
CA GLN A 74 10.22 -8.34 -11.39
C GLN A 74 10.65 -7.32 -10.33
N VAL A 75 11.29 -7.78 -9.26
CA VAL A 75 11.72 -6.90 -8.16
C VAL A 75 13.16 -6.39 -8.32
N SER A 76 14.00 -7.08 -9.10
CA SER A 76 15.44 -6.74 -9.21
C SER A 76 15.74 -5.33 -9.72
N HIS A 77 14.87 -4.79 -10.58
CA HIS A 77 14.98 -3.44 -11.14
C HIS A 77 13.97 -2.46 -10.54
N ALA A 78 13.17 -2.92 -9.57
CA ALA A 78 12.18 -2.10 -8.90
C ALA A 78 12.86 -1.08 -7.96
N PRO A 79 12.19 0.03 -7.63
CA PRO A 79 12.68 0.97 -6.62
C PRO A 79 12.78 0.29 -5.24
N GLN A 80 13.66 0.81 -4.38
CA GLN A 80 13.68 0.42 -2.97
C GLN A 80 12.49 1.04 -2.24
N PHE A 81 12.09 0.45 -1.11
CA PHE A 81 10.94 0.95 -0.34
C PHE A 81 11.09 2.42 0.07
N SER A 82 12.31 2.88 0.37
CA SER A 82 12.59 4.29 0.70
C SER A 82 12.23 5.27 -0.42
N SER A 83 12.28 4.83 -1.69
CA SER A 83 11.84 5.64 -2.83
C SER A 83 10.32 5.61 -3.02
N VAL A 84 9.67 4.50 -2.65
CA VAL A 84 8.22 4.30 -2.81
C VAL A 84 7.42 4.86 -1.65
N SER A 85 8.00 4.93 -0.44
CA SER A 85 7.27 5.32 0.77
C SER A 85 6.70 6.73 0.70
N ASP A 86 7.39 7.65 0.03
CA ASP A 86 6.92 9.03 -0.15
C ASP A 86 5.73 9.10 -1.11
N GLU A 87 5.78 8.33 -2.21
CA GLU A 87 4.68 8.21 -3.16
C GLU A 87 3.45 7.56 -2.51
N LEU A 88 3.64 6.45 -1.77
CA LEU A 88 2.57 5.78 -1.05
C LEU A 88 1.94 6.71 0.01
N LYS A 89 2.76 7.47 0.75
CA LYS A 89 2.26 8.44 1.73
C LYS A 89 1.47 9.56 1.07
N ALA A 90 1.92 10.08 -0.07
CA ALA A 90 1.19 11.07 -0.84
C ALA A 90 -0.13 10.51 -1.40
N PHE A 91 -0.12 9.24 -1.83
CA PHE A 91 -1.31 8.53 -2.29
C PHE A 91 -2.33 8.38 -1.16
N ILE A 92 -1.92 7.90 0.01
CA ILE A 92 -2.80 7.73 1.18
C ILE A 92 -3.32 9.10 1.68
N SER A 93 -2.43 10.08 1.80
CA SER A 93 -2.73 11.38 2.42
C SER A 93 -3.32 11.18 3.82
N ASP A 94 -4.39 11.90 4.17
CA ASP A 94 -5.13 11.76 5.44
C ASP A 94 -6.36 10.85 5.32
N ASN A 95 -6.48 10.07 4.23
CA ASN A 95 -7.63 9.19 4.03
C ASN A 95 -7.48 7.91 4.88
N PRO A 96 -8.59 7.40 5.46
CA PRO A 96 -8.58 6.12 6.16
C PRO A 96 -8.17 4.95 5.25
N ILE A 97 -7.45 3.98 5.84
CA ILE A 97 -7.07 2.69 5.24
C ILE A 97 -7.92 1.57 5.83
#